data_AF-A0A962C2W8-F1
#
_entry.id   AF-A0A962C2W8-F1
#
_cell.length_a   1.000
_cell.length_b   1.000
_cell.length_c   1.000
_cell.angle_alpha   90.00
_cell.angle_beta   90.00
_cell.angle_gamma   90.00
#
_symmetry.space_group_name_H-M   'P 1'
#
loop_
_entity.id
_entity.type
_entity.pdbx_description
1 polymer ?
#
loop_
_entity_poly.entity_id
_entity_poly.type
_entity_poly.pdbx_seq_one_letter_code
_entity_poly.pdbx_strand_id
1 'polypeptide(L)'
;MAKHAGSFFRRIQGSDAPSFIWTRRVENPHPPADRPAIELCGKFCPTGGLDNVSSFGIEAPADWRAVLDAEDGSSFRVFHAGTELGRVQWHMAGRHNVMNALAALAAVAAAGFDPVAALPLLSRFGGAKRRLERLSDDRVGIRVYDDFAHHPTAIATTLAGLRARHPEGRLIAVLEPRSNSMRLGAHAAQLAPSMNEADAVVFLARPELPWDAQKVIAALRGEGHAEASVDAVLGRLSTLVRRGDTVVFMSNGGFESAPKRYVQSLMNPGASS
;
A
#
# COMPACT_ATOMS: atom_id res chain seq x y z
N MET A 1 -30.50 -9.80 -7.08
CA MET A 1 -29.38 -10.34 -7.89
C MET A 1 -28.06 -9.88 -7.30
N ALA A 2 -27.62 -10.47 -6.20
CA ALA A 2 -26.39 -10.13 -5.50
C ALA A 2 -25.42 -11.33 -5.56
N LYS A 3 -24.30 -11.18 -6.26
CA LYS A 3 -23.15 -12.09 -6.21
C LYS A 3 -21.87 -11.27 -6.41
N HIS A 4 -20.80 -11.68 -5.74
CA HIS A 4 -19.41 -11.18 -5.71
C HIS A 4 -19.00 -10.39 -4.45
N ALA A 5 -18.98 -11.08 -3.31
CA ALA A 5 -18.05 -10.77 -2.21
C ALA A 5 -16.87 -11.76 -2.30
N GLY A 6 -15.73 -11.30 -2.82
CA GLY A 6 -14.52 -12.11 -2.99
C GLY A 6 -13.75 -12.29 -1.67
N SER A 7 -13.72 -13.51 -1.14
CA SER A 7 -12.86 -13.93 -0.03
C SER A 7 -11.38 -13.91 -0.46
N PHE A 8 -10.50 -13.29 0.34
CA PHE A 8 -9.04 -13.24 0.08
C PHE A 8 -8.19 -13.88 1.19
N PHE A 9 -6.97 -14.31 0.79
CA PHE A 9 -5.86 -14.97 1.51
C PHE A 9 -5.75 -16.51 1.38
N ARG A 10 -4.58 -16.97 0.91
CA ARG A 10 -4.15 -18.37 0.78
C ARG A 10 -2.91 -18.62 1.68
N ARG A 11 -3.05 -19.64 2.54
CA ARG A 11 -2.10 -20.46 3.31
C ARG A 11 -0.59 -20.16 3.13
N ILE A 12 0.11 -19.87 4.24
CA ILE A 12 1.55 -20.15 4.37
C ILE A 12 1.67 -21.64 4.70
N GLN A 13 2.22 -22.45 3.80
CA GLN A 13 2.54 -23.86 4.11
C GLN A 13 3.93 -23.92 4.75
N GLY A 14 4.04 -24.55 5.93
CA GLY A 14 5.34 -24.98 6.48
C GLY A 14 5.65 -24.65 7.95
N SER A 15 4.73 -24.09 8.74
CA SER A 15 4.94 -23.86 10.18
C SER A 15 3.73 -24.30 10.98
N ASP A 16 3.92 -24.92 12.14
CA ASP A 16 2.88 -25.22 13.15
C ASP A 16 2.26 -23.95 13.79
N ALA A 17 2.43 -22.79 13.17
CA ALA A 17 1.83 -21.53 13.58
C ALA A 17 0.40 -21.39 12.98
N PRO A 18 -0.58 -20.89 13.76
CA PRO A 18 -1.94 -20.68 13.28
C PRO A 18 -1.98 -19.76 12.05
N SER A 19 -2.82 -20.13 11.07
CA SER A 19 -3.01 -19.38 9.81
C SER A 19 -4.09 -18.32 9.99
N PHE A 20 -3.76 -17.04 9.82
CA PHE A 20 -4.73 -15.95 9.89
C PHE A 20 -5.12 -15.47 8.49
N ILE A 21 -6.43 -15.33 8.23
CA ILE A 21 -6.98 -14.76 6.99
C ILE A 21 -7.85 -13.56 7.37
N TRP A 22 -7.50 -12.37 6.87
CA TRP A 22 -8.15 -11.11 7.20
C TRP A 22 -8.82 -10.53 5.95
N THR A 23 -10.13 -10.29 5.97
CA THR A 23 -10.81 -9.64 4.84
C THR A 23 -11.49 -8.36 5.28
N ARG A 24 -11.17 -7.25 4.62
CA ARG A 24 -11.93 -6.00 4.72
C ARG A 24 -13.25 -6.19 3.99
N ARG A 25 -14.36 -6.21 4.72
CA ARG A 25 -15.71 -6.17 4.12
C ARG A 25 -16.27 -4.76 4.32
N VAL A 26 -16.70 -4.15 3.23
CA VAL A 26 -17.52 -2.92 3.26
C VAL A 26 -18.90 -3.38 2.81
N GLU A 27 -19.81 -3.64 3.75
CA GLU A 27 -21.12 -4.22 3.42
C GLU A 27 -22.09 -3.23 2.73
N ASN A 28 -21.71 -1.98 2.50
CA ASN A 28 -22.55 -1.05 1.75
C ASN A 28 -21.73 -0.01 0.95
N PRO A 29 -21.81 0.04 -0.39
CA PRO A 29 -21.13 1.06 -1.19
C PRO A 29 -21.74 2.45 -1.03
N HIS A 30 -22.93 2.59 -0.43
CA HIS A 30 -23.57 3.86 -0.05
C HIS A 30 -24.12 3.75 1.39
N PRO A 31 -23.27 3.82 2.43
CA PRO A 31 -23.78 3.89 3.79
C PRO A 31 -24.53 5.22 3.99
N PRO A 32 -25.65 5.25 4.72
CA PRO A 32 -26.19 6.50 5.23
C PRO A 32 -25.09 7.21 6.06
N ALA A 33 -25.10 8.55 6.07
CA ALA A 33 -24.02 9.38 6.59
C ALA A 33 -23.67 9.15 8.08
N ASP A 34 -24.44 8.31 8.78
CA ASP A 34 -24.34 7.95 10.19
C ASP A 34 -23.58 6.62 10.45
N ARG A 35 -23.07 5.89 9.44
CA ARG A 35 -22.36 4.60 9.65
C ARG A 35 -21.09 4.37 8.81
N PRO A 36 -19.90 4.82 9.26
CA PRO A 36 -18.61 4.52 8.62
C PRO A 36 -17.83 3.33 9.25
N ALA A 37 -18.50 2.32 9.81
CA ALA A 37 -17.79 1.13 10.34
C ALA A 37 -17.24 0.25 9.20
N ILE A 38 -15.99 -0.18 9.32
CA ILE A 38 -15.33 -1.14 8.43
C ILE A 38 -15.30 -2.48 9.16
N GLU A 39 -15.60 -3.58 8.48
CA GLU A 39 -15.57 -4.91 9.10
C GLU A 39 -14.28 -5.65 8.80
N LEU A 40 -13.70 -6.27 9.83
CA LEU A 40 -12.59 -7.21 9.73
C LEU A 40 -13.10 -8.59 10.09
N CYS A 41 -13.27 -9.44 9.08
CA CYS A 41 -13.46 -10.87 9.32
C CYS A 41 -12.07 -11.50 9.50
N GLY A 42 -11.83 -12.13 10.66
CA GLY A 42 -10.65 -12.95 10.91
C GLY A 42 -11.00 -14.44 10.89
N LYS A 43 -10.27 -15.27 10.13
CA LYS A 43 -10.31 -16.73 10.32
C LYS A 43 -9.31 -17.12 11.40
N PHE A 44 -9.81 -17.66 12.51
CA PHE A 44 -9.00 -18.40 13.48
C PHE A 44 -9.54 -19.84 13.56
N CYS A 45 -8.71 -20.83 13.27
CA CYS A 45 -9.12 -22.23 13.22
C CYS A 45 -7.94 -23.15 13.60
N PRO A 46 -7.98 -23.77 14.79
CA PRO A 46 -7.37 -25.08 15.01
C PRO A 46 -8.27 -26.19 14.44
N THR A 47 -9.58 -25.98 14.44
CA THR A 47 -10.64 -26.89 13.98
C THR A 47 -11.81 -26.06 13.43
N GLY A 48 -12.26 -26.34 12.20
CA GLY A 48 -13.05 -25.44 11.33
C GLY A 48 -14.21 -24.65 11.95
N GLY A 49 -14.20 -23.32 11.77
CA GLY A 49 -15.34 -22.41 11.99
C GLY A 49 -15.05 -21.00 11.45
N LEU A 50 -16.07 -20.27 10.98
CA LEU A 50 -15.98 -18.92 10.38
C LEU A 50 -16.48 -17.82 11.32
N ASP A 51 -16.57 -18.10 12.62
CA ASP A 51 -17.65 -17.54 13.44
C ASP A 51 -17.29 -16.25 14.21
N ASN A 52 -16.07 -15.71 14.05
CA ASN A 52 -15.62 -14.52 14.79
C ASN A 52 -15.24 -13.36 13.84
N VAL A 53 -16.24 -12.59 13.42
CA VAL A 53 -16.04 -11.30 12.75
C VAL A 53 -15.98 -10.19 13.79
N SER A 54 -15.00 -9.28 13.68
CA SER A 54 -14.93 -8.08 14.51
C SER A 54 -15.00 -6.83 13.64
N SER A 55 -15.98 -5.99 13.94
CA SER A 55 -16.14 -4.68 13.30
C SER A 55 -15.20 -3.65 13.93
N PHE A 56 -14.76 -2.66 13.15
CA PHE A 56 -13.97 -1.55 13.64
C PHE A 56 -14.37 -0.22 12.99
N GLY A 57 -14.31 0.89 13.72
CA GLY A 57 -14.80 2.17 13.23
C GLY A 57 -14.28 3.37 14.01
N ILE A 58 -14.26 4.52 13.35
CA ILE A 58 -14.00 5.81 14.01
C ILE A 58 -15.35 6.50 14.23
N GLU A 59 -15.63 6.88 15.47
CA GLU A 59 -16.83 7.63 15.87
C GLU A 59 -18.16 6.93 15.50
N ALA A 60 -18.09 5.63 15.20
CA ALA A 60 -19.21 4.79 14.79
C ALA A 60 -19.34 3.57 15.72
N PRO A 61 -20.54 3.01 15.89
CA PRO A 61 -20.71 1.73 16.58
C PRO A 61 -19.92 0.62 15.88
N ALA A 62 -19.01 -0.01 16.62
CA ALA A 62 -18.20 -1.14 16.19
C ALA A 62 -17.63 -1.86 17.43
N ASP A 63 -17.22 -3.11 17.27
CA ASP A 63 -16.58 -3.89 18.35
C ASP A 63 -15.30 -3.20 18.80
N TRP A 64 -14.52 -2.71 17.83
CA TRP A 64 -13.33 -1.89 18.02
C TRP A 64 -13.60 -0.46 17.59
N ARG A 65 -13.59 0.49 18.53
CA ARG A 65 -13.94 1.87 18.22
C ARG A 65 -12.81 2.83 18.57
N ALA A 66 -12.52 3.76 17.67
CA ALA A 66 -11.72 4.94 17.98
C ALA A 66 -12.63 6.17 18.17
N VAL A 67 -12.34 6.96 19.19
CA VAL A 67 -12.88 8.32 19.35
C VAL A 67 -11.71 9.28 19.23
N LEU A 68 -11.75 10.18 18.25
CA LEU A 68 -10.66 11.12 18.02
C LEU A 68 -10.63 12.18 19.12
N ASP A 69 -9.45 12.34 19.73
CA ASP A 69 -9.18 13.50 20.60
C ASP A 69 -8.57 14.66 19.76
N ALA A 70 -8.04 14.36 18.57
CA ALA A 70 -7.61 15.32 17.56
C ALA A 70 -8.13 14.93 16.16
N GLU A 71 -8.71 15.88 15.41
CA GLU A 71 -9.36 15.64 14.11
C GLU A 71 -8.42 15.03 13.05
N ASP A 72 -7.13 15.38 13.12
CA ASP A 72 -6.10 14.85 12.24
C ASP A 72 -5.77 13.37 12.53
N GLY A 73 -6.33 12.77 13.59
CA GLY A 73 -6.10 11.39 13.99
C GLY A 73 -4.75 11.15 14.68
N SER A 74 -4.05 12.21 15.11
CA SER A 74 -2.79 12.11 15.86
C SER A 74 -2.97 11.67 17.32
N SER A 75 -4.17 11.86 17.87
CA SER A 75 -4.56 11.46 19.23
C SER A 75 -5.98 10.90 19.23
N PHE A 76 -6.18 9.72 19.81
CA PHE A 76 -7.49 9.07 19.90
C PHE A 76 -7.56 8.07 21.05
N ARG A 77 -8.77 7.82 21.57
CA ARG A 77 -9.08 6.78 22.54
C ARG A 77 -9.62 5.54 21.86
N VAL A 78 -9.14 4.37 22.28
CA VAL A 78 -9.55 3.07 21.75
C VAL A 78 -10.50 2.39 22.73
N PHE A 79 -11.58 1.85 22.19
CA PHE A 79 -12.58 1.08 22.91
C PHE A 79 -12.69 -0.31 22.30
N HIS A 80 -12.93 -1.32 23.15
CA HIS A 80 -13.33 -2.66 22.73
C HIS A 80 -14.58 -3.09 23.49
N ALA A 81 -15.63 -3.48 22.77
CA ALA A 81 -16.94 -3.86 23.33
C ALA A 81 -17.50 -2.82 24.33
N GLY A 82 -17.30 -1.53 24.04
CA GLY A 82 -17.75 -0.41 24.88
C GLY A 82 -16.80 -0.01 26.01
N THR A 83 -15.79 -0.81 26.33
CA THR A 83 -14.80 -0.50 27.38
C THR A 83 -13.61 0.27 26.79
N GLU A 84 -13.22 1.37 27.42
CA GLU A 84 -12.01 2.12 27.04
C GLU A 84 -10.76 1.29 27.40
N LEU A 85 -9.92 1.00 26.41
CA LEU A 85 -8.65 0.29 26.60
C LEU A 85 -7.50 1.26 26.88
N GLY A 86 -7.59 2.47 26.34
CA GLY A 86 -6.61 3.53 26.55
C GLY A 86 -6.50 4.50 25.37
N ARG A 87 -5.51 5.38 25.48
CA ARG A 87 -5.25 6.45 24.50
C ARG A 87 -4.01 6.14 23.68
N VAL A 88 -4.08 6.42 22.38
CA VAL A 88 -2.96 6.41 21.44
C VAL A 88 -2.62 7.85 21.07
N GLN A 89 -1.34 8.19 21.16
CA GLN A 89 -0.75 9.43 20.68
C GLN A 89 0.50 9.08 19.87
N TRP A 90 0.56 9.54 18.62
CA TRP A 90 1.63 9.24 17.67
C TRP A 90 1.95 10.43 16.77
N HIS A 91 3.01 10.34 15.97
CA HIS A 91 3.40 11.38 14.99
C HIS A 91 2.71 11.21 13.62
N MET A 92 1.79 10.26 13.48
CA MET A 92 1.05 10.01 12.25
C MET A 92 -0.24 10.83 12.20
N ALA A 93 -0.74 11.08 10.98
CA ALA A 93 -2.03 11.72 10.74
C ALA A 93 -2.87 10.93 9.72
N GLY A 94 -4.17 11.17 9.74
CA GLY A 94 -5.17 10.61 8.84
C GLY A 94 -6.00 9.50 9.47
N ARG A 95 -7.33 9.60 9.30
CA ARG A 95 -8.33 8.60 9.76
C ARG A 95 -8.03 7.18 9.29
N HIS A 96 -7.42 7.00 8.11
CA HIS A 96 -7.02 5.67 7.62
C HIS A 96 -5.96 5.00 8.51
N ASN A 97 -5.04 5.76 9.10
CA ASN A 97 -4.04 5.20 10.02
C ASN A 97 -4.71 4.76 11.32
N VAL A 98 -5.65 5.56 11.84
CA VAL A 98 -6.47 5.18 12.99
C VAL A 98 -7.24 3.88 12.70
N MET A 99 -7.84 3.74 11.51
CA MET A 99 -8.48 2.47 11.09
C MET A 99 -7.48 1.30 11.04
N ASN A 100 -6.26 1.52 10.54
CA ASN A 100 -5.22 0.49 10.52
C ASN A 100 -4.77 0.10 11.94
N ALA A 101 -4.74 1.04 12.87
CA ALA A 101 -4.43 0.76 14.28
C ALA A 101 -5.52 -0.11 14.93
N LEU A 102 -6.79 0.22 14.73
CA LEU A 102 -7.91 -0.61 15.21
C LEU A 102 -7.85 -2.02 14.62
N ALA A 103 -7.56 -2.13 13.33
CA ALA A 103 -7.37 -3.41 12.66
C ALA A 103 -6.24 -4.25 13.27
N ALA A 104 -5.11 -3.61 13.59
CA ALA A 104 -3.98 -4.27 14.21
C ALA A 104 -4.31 -4.75 15.64
N LEU A 105 -5.01 -3.93 16.43
CA LEU A 105 -5.44 -4.30 17.79
C LEU A 105 -6.44 -5.45 17.79
N ALA A 106 -7.41 -5.43 16.87
CA ALA A 106 -8.33 -6.55 16.67
C ALA A 106 -7.59 -7.85 16.32
N ALA A 107 -6.54 -7.76 15.50
CA ALA A 107 -5.70 -8.90 15.16
C ALA A 107 -4.89 -9.43 16.35
N VAL A 108 -4.35 -8.55 17.19
CA VAL A 108 -3.65 -8.90 18.44
C VAL A 108 -4.60 -9.66 19.37
N ALA A 109 -5.82 -9.14 19.58
CA ALA A 109 -6.84 -9.78 20.41
C ALA A 109 -7.23 -11.16 19.91
N ALA A 110 -7.49 -11.28 18.60
CA ALA A 110 -7.87 -12.55 17.97
C ALA A 110 -6.77 -13.61 18.02
N ALA A 111 -5.50 -13.19 18.11
CA ALA A 111 -4.36 -14.08 18.31
C ALA A 111 -4.16 -14.49 19.79
N GLY A 112 -5.03 -14.03 20.71
CA GLY A 112 -4.99 -14.36 22.13
C GLY A 112 -4.07 -13.49 22.97
N PHE A 113 -3.54 -12.39 22.41
CA PHE A 113 -2.69 -11.45 23.12
C PHE A 113 -3.50 -10.28 23.70
N ASP A 114 -2.99 -9.68 24.79
CA ASP A 114 -3.59 -8.50 25.41
C ASP A 114 -3.43 -7.25 24.51
N PRO A 115 -4.53 -6.68 24.00
CA PRO A 115 -4.50 -5.48 23.17
C PRO A 115 -4.04 -4.23 23.92
N VAL A 116 -4.24 -4.16 25.23
CA VAL A 116 -3.79 -3.04 26.07
C VAL A 116 -2.26 -2.96 26.03
N ALA A 117 -1.58 -4.11 26.09
CA ALA A 117 -0.12 -4.19 25.97
C ALA A 117 0.41 -3.73 24.59
N ALA A 118 -0.42 -3.76 23.55
CA ALA A 118 -0.06 -3.31 22.21
C ALA A 118 -0.26 -1.80 21.98
N LEU A 119 -1.06 -1.11 22.80
CA LEU A 119 -1.31 0.34 22.65
C LEU A 119 -0.03 1.19 22.63
N PRO A 120 0.96 1.00 23.55
CA PRO A 120 2.19 1.79 23.52
C PRO A 120 3.06 1.53 22.29
N LEU A 121 2.90 0.38 21.63
CA LEU A 121 3.63 0.04 20.41
C LEU A 121 3.12 0.83 19.21
N LEU A 122 1.82 1.16 19.19
CA LEU A 122 1.24 2.04 18.16
C LEU A 122 1.86 3.44 18.22
N SER A 123 2.07 3.98 19.42
CA SER A 123 2.75 5.28 19.60
C SER A 123 4.18 5.31 19.07
N ARG A 124 4.86 4.15 19.03
CA ARG A 124 6.23 4.00 18.52
C ARG A 124 6.27 3.66 17.03
N PHE A 125 5.12 3.40 16.42
CA PHE A 125 5.06 3.01 15.02
C PHE A 125 5.48 4.19 14.15
N GLY A 126 6.63 4.07 13.50
CA GLY A 126 7.23 5.11 12.64
C GLY A 126 6.43 5.45 11.38
N GLY A 127 5.26 4.84 11.18
CA GLY A 127 4.56 4.79 9.90
C GLY A 127 5.21 3.81 8.92
N ALA A 128 4.57 3.61 7.77
CA ALA A 128 5.24 3.00 6.64
C ALA A 128 6.33 3.97 6.14
N LYS A 129 7.61 3.59 6.25
CA LYS A 129 8.72 4.31 5.60
C LYS A 129 8.44 4.42 4.09
N ARG A 130 8.98 5.48 3.44
CA ARG A 130 8.91 5.81 1.98
C ARG A 130 7.71 6.67 1.54
N ARG A 131 7.55 7.88 2.10
CA ARG A 131 6.68 8.90 1.48
C ARG A 131 7.55 9.83 0.62
N LEU A 132 7.55 9.61 -0.69
CA LEU A 132 8.27 10.39 -1.70
C LEU A 132 9.72 10.77 -1.31
N GLU A 133 10.50 9.78 -0.86
CA GLU A 133 11.89 9.98 -0.46
C GLU A 133 12.77 10.15 -1.70
N ARG A 134 13.59 11.21 -1.74
CA ARG A 134 14.56 11.39 -2.80
C ARG A 134 15.85 10.61 -2.47
N LEU A 135 16.25 9.70 -3.35
CA LEU A 135 17.40 8.82 -3.14
C LEU A 135 18.67 9.23 -3.88
N SER A 136 18.56 10.00 -4.98
CA SER A 136 19.73 10.43 -5.76
C SER A 136 20.19 11.85 -5.42
N ASP A 137 21.51 12.06 -5.49
CA ASP A 137 22.14 13.37 -5.42
C ASP A 137 22.00 14.15 -6.75
N ASP A 138 21.97 15.49 -6.69
CA ASP A 138 21.85 16.36 -7.86
C ASP A 138 22.98 16.14 -8.89
N ARG A 139 24.17 15.73 -8.44
CA ARG A 139 25.34 15.49 -9.31
C ARG A 139 25.12 14.38 -10.34
N VAL A 140 24.27 13.40 -10.03
CA VAL A 140 23.92 12.30 -10.94
C VAL A 140 23.13 12.83 -12.17
N GLY A 141 22.43 13.96 -12.02
CA GLY A 141 21.61 14.54 -13.08
C GLY A 141 20.36 13.72 -13.42
N ILE A 142 20.03 12.70 -12.65
CA ILE A 142 18.77 11.95 -12.69
C ILE A 142 18.20 11.99 -11.27
N ARG A 143 16.93 12.35 -11.15
CA ARG A 143 16.24 12.44 -9.86
C ARG A 143 15.54 11.13 -9.59
N VAL A 144 15.93 10.40 -8.55
CA VAL A 144 15.34 9.10 -8.20
C VAL A 144 14.56 9.25 -6.90
N TYR A 145 13.29 8.88 -6.93
CA TYR A 145 12.39 8.90 -5.80
C TYR A 145 11.90 7.50 -5.45
N ASP A 146 11.57 7.33 -4.18
CA ASP A 146 10.98 6.13 -3.64
C ASP A 146 9.70 6.46 -2.85
N ASP A 147 8.58 5.87 -3.26
CA ASP A 147 7.26 6.11 -2.71
C ASP A 147 6.52 4.79 -2.44
N PHE A 148 5.74 4.77 -1.36
CA PHE A 148 4.85 3.67 -0.99
C PHE A 148 3.55 3.65 -1.80
N ALA A 149 3.33 4.62 -2.70
CA ALA A 149 2.17 4.67 -3.57
C ALA A 149 1.96 3.36 -4.34
N HIS A 150 0.71 2.90 -4.35
CA HIS A 150 0.30 1.64 -4.98
C HIS A 150 -1.20 1.63 -5.28
N HIS A 151 -2.00 2.39 -4.52
CA HIS A 151 -3.39 2.66 -4.90
C HIS A 151 -3.47 3.72 -6.01
N PRO A 152 -4.42 3.62 -6.97
CA PRO A 152 -4.55 4.59 -8.06
C PRO A 152 -4.59 6.05 -7.59
N THR A 153 -5.36 6.37 -6.55
CA THR A 153 -5.40 7.74 -6.00
C THR A 153 -4.05 8.20 -5.47
N ALA A 154 -3.31 7.33 -4.78
CA ALA A 154 -1.98 7.65 -4.26
C ALA A 154 -0.96 7.81 -5.38
N ILE A 155 -0.99 6.93 -6.39
CA ILE A 155 -0.15 7.01 -7.59
C ILE A 155 -0.36 8.35 -8.31
N ALA A 156 -1.63 8.71 -8.57
CA ALA A 156 -1.97 9.96 -9.22
C ALA A 156 -1.48 11.19 -8.41
N THR A 157 -1.64 11.14 -7.09
CA THR A 157 -1.18 12.22 -6.19
C THR A 157 0.34 12.36 -6.20
N THR A 158 1.07 11.25 -6.13
CA THR A 158 2.54 11.22 -6.19
C THR A 158 3.05 11.77 -7.52
N LEU A 159 2.48 11.33 -8.65
CA LEU A 159 2.94 11.76 -9.96
C LEU A 159 2.60 13.23 -10.23
N ALA A 160 1.41 13.71 -9.86
CA ALA A 160 1.05 15.12 -9.97
C ALA A 160 1.99 16.01 -9.13
N GLY A 161 2.31 15.60 -7.90
CA GLY A 161 3.26 16.31 -7.04
C GLY A 161 4.67 16.37 -7.62
N LEU A 162 5.15 15.28 -8.22
CA LEU A 162 6.45 15.24 -8.89
C LEU A 162 6.49 16.08 -10.16
N ARG A 163 5.44 16.05 -10.99
CA ARG A 163 5.32 16.88 -12.19
C ARG A 163 5.34 18.36 -11.83
N ALA A 164 4.59 18.77 -10.81
CA ALA A 164 4.57 20.16 -10.34
C ALA A 164 5.94 20.60 -9.79
N ARG A 165 6.66 19.70 -9.10
CA ARG A 165 7.99 19.98 -8.54
C ARG A 165 9.08 20.05 -9.61
N HIS A 166 8.99 19.20 -10.63
CA HIS A 166 9.94 19.08 -11.73
C HIS A 166 9.19 19.26 -13.06
N PRO A 167 8.78 20.50 -13.39
CA PRO A 167 8.01 20.76 -14.62
C PRO A 167 8.84 20.43 -15.87
N GLU A 168 10.15 20.56 -15.78
CA GLU A 168 11.11 20.28 -16.85
C GLU A 168 11.63 18.83 -16.79
N GLY A 169 11.70 18.20 -17.97
CA GLY A 169 12.19 16.84 -18.15
C GLY A 169 11.09 15.78 -18.07
N ARG A 170 11.45 14.51 -18.31
CA ARG A 170 10.48 13.41 -18.31
C ARG A 170 10.25 12.85 -16.90
N LEU A 171 9.02 12.46 -16.61
CA LEU A 171 8.62 11.71 -15.43
C LEU A 171 8.42 10.25 -15.79
N ILE A 172 9.26 9.39 -15.22
CA ILE A 172 9.28 7.95 -15.44
C ILE A 172 8.72 7.26 -14.18
N ALA A 173 7.57 6.62 -14.31
CA ALA A 173 6.94 5.89 -13.22
C ALA A 173 7.35 4.42 -13.24
N VAL A 174 7.81 3.88 -12.11
CA VAL A 174 8.18 2.48 -11.96
C VAL A 174 7.27 1.85 -10.92
N LEU A 175 6.44 0.89 -11.31
CA LEU A 175 5.36 0.38 -10.46
C LEU A 175 5.47 -1.12 -10.23
N GLU A 176 5.46 -1.54 -8.97
CA GLU A 176 5.28 -2.93 -8.57
C GLU A 176 3.86 -3.15 -8.04
N PRO A 177 3.01 -3.93 -8.74
CA PRO A 177 1.70 -4.31 -8.23
C PRO A 177 1.85 -5.36 -7.13
N ARG A 178 2.20 -4.94 -5.91
CA ARG A 178 2.44 -5.88 -4.81
C ARG A 178 1.25 -6.08 -3.88
N SER A 179 0.42 -5.07 -3.67
CA SER A 179 -0.73 -5.18 -2.79
C SER A 179 -1.69 -6.26 -3.28
N ASN A 180 -2.37 -6.96 -2.36
CA ASN A 180 -3.34 -7.97 -2.76
C ASN A 180 -4.36 -7.37 -3.73
N SER A 181 -4.98 -6.23 -3.38
CA SER A 181 -5.97 -5.56 -4.25
C SER A 181 -5.44 -5.22 -5.65
N MET A 182 -4.19 -4.78 -5.78
CA MET A 182 -3.56 -4.56 -7.09
C MET A 182 -3.27 -5.87 -7.82
N ARG A 183 -2.70 -6.87 -7.12
CA ARG A 183 -2.43 -8.20 -7.68
C ARG A 183 -3.70 -8.89 -8.16
N LEU A 184 -4.86 -8.51 -7.67
CA LEU A 184 -6.14 -9.11 -8.02
C LEU A 184 -6.90 -8.31 -9.10
N GLY A 185 -6.29 -7.23 -9.58
CA GLY A 185 -6.85 -6.44 -10.68
C GLY A 185 -8.08 -5.61 -10.29
N ALA A 186 -8.41 -5.49 -8.99
CA ALA A 186 -9.59 -4.78 -8.50
C ALA A 186 -9.66 -3.32 -8.98
N HIS A 187 -8.51 -2.74 -9.32
CA HIS A 187 -8.38 -1.37 -9.85
C HIS A 187 -7.61 -1.31 -11.18
N ALA A 188 -7.51 -2.41 -11.93
CA ALA A 188 -6.70 -2.44 -13.16
C ALA A 188 -7.11 -1.35 -14.16
N ALA A 189 -8.42 -1.12 -14.32
CA ALA A 189 -8.96 -0.07 -15.19
C ALA A 189 -8.63 1.36 -14.72
N GLN A 190 -8.40 1.58 -13.42
CA GLN A 190 -8.04 2.88 -12.85
C GLN A 190 -6.53 3.11 -12.82
N LEU A 191 -5.74 2.04 -13.06
CA LEU A 191 -4.30 2.10 -12.93
C LEU A 191 -3.65 2.93 -14.03
N ALA A 192 -4.05 2.70 -15.28
CA ALA A 192 -3.58 3.51 -16.40
C ALA A 192 -3.94 5.01 -16.24
N PRO A 193 -5.21 5.40 -15.96
CA PRO A 193 -5.56 6.79 -15.68
C PRO A 193 -4.76 7.43 -14.53
N SER A 194 -4.42 6.66 -13.49
CA SER A 194 -3.62 7.20 -12.39
C SER A 194 -2.19 7.57 -12.75
N MET A 195 -1.69 7.08 -13.89
CA MET A 195 -0.32 7.30 -14.36
C MET A 195 -0.22 8.31 -15.51
N ASN A 196 -1.30 9.05 -15.80
CA ASN A 196 -1.37 9.99 -16.92
C ASN A 196 -0.32 11.11 -16.91
N GLU A 197 0.22 11.46 -15.74
CA GLU A 197 1.26 12.49 -15.59
C GLU A 197 2.66 11.98 -15.96
N ALA A 198 2.85 10.67 -16.07
CA ALA A 198 4.11 10.05 -16.44
C ALA A 198 4.28 10.01 -17.97
N ASP A 199 5.48 10.36 -18.44
CA ASP A 199 5.84 10.25 -19.86
C ASP A 199 6.16 8.81 -20.25
N ALA A 200 6.68 8.03 -19.31
CA ALA A 200 6.88 6.60 -19.47
C ALA A 200 6.59 5.83 -18.17
N VAL A 201 6.14 4.59 -18.32
CA VAL A 201 5.86 3.67 -17.22
C VAL A 201 6.62 2.37 -17.44
N VAL A 202 7.36 1.93 -16.43
CA VAL A 202 7.96 0.59 -16.36
C VAL A 202 7.24 -0.21 -15.27
N PHE A 203 6.48 -1.20 -15.68
CA PHE A 203 5.62 -2.00 -14.83
C PHE A 203 6.24 -3.37 -14.56
N LEU A 204 6.37 -3.76 -13.28
CA LEU A 204 6.84 -5.09 -12.93
C LEU A 204 5.69 -6.10 -13.05
N ALA A 205 5.60 -6.76 -14.21
CA ALA A 205 4.61 -7.78 -14.53
C ALA A 205 5.19 -9.18 -14.25
N ARG A 206 5.30 -9.57 -12.98
CA ARG A 206 5.79 -10.91 -12.62
C ARG A 206 4.90 -12.00 -13.23
N PRO A 207 5.45 -13.16 -13.64
CA PRO A 207 4.68 -14.24 -14.25
C PRO A 207 3.48 -14.71 -13.41
N GLU A 208 3.57 -14.61 -12.08
CA GLU A 208 2.50 -14.96 -11.14
C GLU A 208 1.42 -13.87 -10.95
N LEU A 209 1.43 -12.81 -11.77
CA LEU A 209 0.36 -11.81 -11.79
C LEU A 209 -0.88 -12.44 -12.45
N PRO A 210 -2.02 -12.54 -11.74
CA PRO A 210 -3.19 -13.27 -12.22
C PRO A 210 -4.01 -12.48 -13.25
N TRP A 211 -3.55 -11.32 -13.69
CA TRP A 211 -4.20 -10.49 -14.70
C TRP A 211 -3.17 -9.93 -15.67
N ASP A 212 -3.68 -9.55 -16.85
CA ASP A 212 -2.87 -9.13 -17.98
C ASP A 212 -2.40 -7.68 -17.83
N ALA A 213 -1.13 -7.51 -17.47
CA ALA A 213 -0.48 -6.20 -17.39
C ALA A 213 -0.48 -5.45 -18.72
N GLN A 214 -0.52 -6.15 -19.86
CA GLN A 214 -0.53 -5.51 -21.18
C GLN A 214 -1.78 -4.66 -21.39
N LYS A 215 -2.91 -5.00 -20.76
CA LYS A 215 -4.12 -4.18 -20.83
C LYS A 215 -3.95 -2.82 -20.15
N VAL A 216 -3.20 -2.76 -19.05
CA VAL A 216 -2.87 -1.51 -18.39
C VAL A 216 -1.89 -0.73 -19.24
N ILE A 217 -0.83 -1.38 -19.72
CA ILE A 217 0.19 -0.77 -20.58
C ILE A 217 -0.42 -0.15 -21.84
N ALA A 218 -1.28 -0.89 -22.54
CA ALA A 218 -1.94 -0.43 -23.75
C ALA A 218 -2.92 0.74 -23.52
N ALA A 219 -3.38 0.94 -22.28
CA ALA A 219 -4.28 2.03 -21.91
C ALA A 219 -3.55 3.28 -21.40
N LEU A 220 -2.21 3.25 -21.29
CA LEU A 220 -1.41 4.40 -20.90
C LEU A 220 -1.41 5.47 -21.98
N ARG A 221 -1.31 6.74 -21.57
CA ARG A 221 -1.10 7.87 -22.48
C ARG A 221 0.37 8.00 -22.93
N GLY A 222 1.30 7.65 -22.04
CA GLY A 222 2.75 7.69 -22.29
C GLY A 222 3.31 6.34 -22.76
N GLU A 223 4.63 6.26 -22.89
CA GLU A 223 5.32 5.01 -23.22
C GLU A 223 5.13 3.98 -22.09
N GLY A 224 4.88 2.73 -22.43
CA GLY A 224 4.61 1.69 -21.45
C GLY A 224 5.44 0.43 -21.69
N HIS A 225 6.10 -0.05 -20.64
CA HIS A 225 6.92 -1.25 -20.65
C HIS A 225 6.48 -2.19 -19.53
N ALA A 226 6.35 -3.48 -19.83
CA ALA A 226 6.14 -4.52 -18.83
C ALA A 226 7.36 -5.43 -18.80
N GLU A 227 7.93 -5.61 -17.62
CA GLU A 227 9.13 -6.44 -17.42
C GLU A 227 8.83 -7.52 -16.37
N ALA A 228 9.39 -8.72 -16.55
CA ALA A 228 9.04 -9.89 -15.74
C ALA A 228 9.81 -10.01 -14.41
N SER A 229 10.91 -9.26 -14.26
CA SER A 229 11.78 -9.30 -13.08
C SER A 229 12.32 -7.92 -12.73
N VAL A 230 12.79 -7.74 -11.49
CA VAL A 230 13.41 -6.49 -11.06
C VAL A 230 14.66 -6.18 -11.88
N ASP A 231 15.46 -7.20 -12.21
CA ASP A 231 16.66 -7.00 -13.04
C ASP A 231 16.30 -6.51 -14.45
N ALA A 232 15.22 -7.04 -15.05
CA ALA A 232 14.72 -6.57 -16.34
C ALA A 232 14.18 -5.13 -16.25
N VAL A 233 13.50 -4.76 -15.15
CA VAL A 233 13.11 -3.36 -14.88
C VAL A 233 14.33 -2.46 -14.83
N LEU A 234 15.38 -2.84 -14.09
CA LEU A 234 16.61 -2.05 -13.99
C LEU A 234 17.34 -1.93 -15.33
N GLY A 235 17.39 -3.00 -16.13
CA GLY A 235 17.94 -2.98 -17.49
C GLY A 235 17.11 -2.15 -18.47
N ARG A 236 15.78 -2.12 -18.32
CA ARG A 236 14.93 -1.19 -19.07
C ARG A 236 15.26 0.25 -18.71
N LEU A 237 15.38 0.56 -17.42
CA LEU A 237 15.67 1.92 -16.96
C LEU A 237 17.05 2.42 -17.42
N SER A 238 18.06 1.55 -17.52
CA SER A 238 19.38 1.96 -18.01
C SER A 238 19.40 2.39 -19.48
N THR A 239 18.46 1.89 -20.29
CA THR A 239 18.32 2.25 -21.71
C THR A 239 17.30 3.37 -21.94
N LEU A 240 16.27 3.45 -21.10
CA LEU A 240 15.17 4.40 -21.23
C LEU A 240 15.52 5.78 -20.66
N VAL A 241 16.13 5.81 -19.48
CA VAL A 241 16.30 7.04 -18.67
C VAL A 241 17.51 7.83 -19.14
N ARG A 242 17.35 9.17 -19.17
CA ARG A 242 18.37 10.11 -19.61
C ARG A 242 18.59 11.19 -18.55
N ARG A 243 19.71 11.91 -18.65
CA ARG A 243 20.00 13.06 -17.80
C ARG A 243 18.87 14.09 -17.91
N GLY A 244 18.41 14.61 -16.78
CA GLY A 244 17.25 15.49 -16.66
C GLY A 244 15.96 14.76 -16.30
N ASP A 245 15.89 13.43 -16.38
CA ASP A 245 14.68 12.69 -16.03
C ASP A 245 14.46 12.62 -14.51
N THR A 246 13.20 12.45 -14.15
CA THR A 246 12.75 12.09 -12.80
C THR A 246 12.18 10.68 -12.83
N VAL A 247 12.72 9.78 -12.03
CA VAL A 247 12.26 8.39 -11.87
C VAL A 247 11.65 8.24 -10.50
N VAL A 248 10.46 7.66 -10.40
CA VAL A 248 9.83 7.31 -9.12
C VAL A 248 9.48 5.84 -9.07
N PHE A 249 9.98 5.16 -8.04
CA PHE A 249 9.61 3.78 -7.74
C PHE A 249 8.45 3.79 -6.76
N MET A 250 7.39 3.06 -7.10
CA MET A 250 6.13 3.00 -6.38
C MET A 250 5.82 1.53 -6.04
N SER A 251 5.86 1.20 -4.76
CA SER A 251 5.52 -0.14 -4.25
C SER A 251 5.15 -0.10 -2.79
N ASN A 252 4.23 -0.97 -2.38
CA ASN A 252 3.91 -1.17 -0.96
C ASN A 252 4.72 -2.28 -0.28
N GLY A 253 5.76 -2.80 -0.97
CA GLY A 253 6.65 -3.85 -0.48
C GLY A 253 8.12 -3.43 -0.55
N GLY A 254 9.03 -4.38 -0.35
CA GLY A 254 10.48 -4.12 -0.41
C GLY A 254 11.02 -3.85 -1.81
N PHE A 255 10.27 -4.17 -2.87
CA PHE A 255 10.64 -4.03 -4.29
C PHE A 255 12.08 -4.51 -4.60
N GLU A 256 12.57 -5.53 -3.88
CA GLU A 256 13.94 -6.05 -3.95
C GLU A 256 15.03 -4.96 -3.88
N SER A 257 14.76 -3.88 -3.13
CA SER A 257 15.62 -2.69 -3.06
C SER A 257 15.94 -2.05 -4.42
N ALA A 258 15.10 -2.26 -5.45
CA ALA A 258 15.27 -1.72 -6.80
C ALA A 258 15.63 -0.22 -6.84
N PRO A 259 15.01 0.66 -6.03
CA PRO A 259 15.35 2.09 -6.07
C PRO A 259 16.81 2.35 -5.69
N LYS A 260 17.30 1.69 -4.63
CA LYS A 260 18.68 1.80 -4.16
C LYS A 260 19.67 1.17 -5.13
N ARG A 261 19.33 0.00 -5.67
CA ARG A 261 20.12 -0.69 -6.70
C ARG A 261 20.27 0.17 -7.95
N TYR A 262 19.20 0.85 -8.37
CA TYR A 262 19.23 1.77 -9.50
C TYR A 262 20.12 2.99 -9.24
N VAL A 263 19.99 3.63 -8.08
CA VAL A 263 20.90 4.75 -7.71
C VAL A 263 22.36 4.30 -7.73
N GLN A 264 22.65 3.11 -7.23
CA GLN A 264 24.02 2.56 -7.23
C GLN A 264 24.53 2.31 -8.66
N SER A 265 23.70 1.81 -9.58
CA SER A 265 24.12 1.60 -10.98
C SER A 265 24.39 2.92 -11.71
N LEU A 266 23.70 4.00 -11.35
CA LEU A 266 23.99 5.34 -11.87
C LEU A 266 25.33 5.91 -11.38
N MET A 267 25.78 5.51 -10.19
CA MET A 267 27.08 5.94 -9.64
C MET A 267 28.25 5.14 -10.22
N ASN A 268 28.03 3.87 -10.59
CA ASN A 268 29.06 2.95 -11.09
C ASN A 268 28.65 2.31 -12.44
N PRO A 269 28.64 3.06 -13.54
CA PRO A 269 28.14 2.59 -14.84
C PRO A 269 28.95 1.43 -15.48
N GLY A 270 30.05 0.97 -14.87
CA GLY A 270 30.92 -0.09 -15.41
C GLY A 270 31.02 -1.39 -14.58
N ALA A 271 30.23 -1.57 -13.52
CA ALA A 271 30.35 -2.71 -12.60
C ALA A 271 29.39 -3.88 -12.89
N SER A 272 28.70 -3.88 -14.03
CA SER A 272 27.79 -4.95 -14.45
C SER A 272 28.20 -5.47 -15.82
N SER A 273 29.23 -6.32 -15.81
CA SER A 273 29.66 -7.18 -16.92
C SER A 273 30.06 -8.53 -16.36
#